data_AF-A0AB36XX22-F1
#
_entry.id   AF-A0AB36XX22-F1
#
_cell.length_a   1.000
_cell.length_b   1.000
_cell.length_c   1.000
_cell.angle_alpha   90.00
_cell.angle_beta   90.00
_cell.angle_gamma   90.00
#
_symmetry.space_group_name_H-M   'P 1'
#
loop_
_entity.id
_entity.type
_entity.pdbx_description
1 polymer ?
#
loop_
_entity_poly.entity_id
_entity_poly.type
_entity_poly.pdbx_seq_one_letter_code
_entity_poly.pdbx_strand_id
1 'polypeptide(L)'
;MSDSLNIVVRFALYFDLMLLFGLAIFGLYSLRGKERISGTVLNFESLLYSTSAVGVALSLAAMLLLAKAMSGVSGFMELHHHIFQMVLMGTDVGLTWMVRIGALVTAIIGVSLNKRFPTLSLWIVTVCGAIALATLAWTGHGAMDEGSRRYWHFISDIFHLLAAGGWLGALAAFALLLRLKSLKGEREARILARVLTGFESAGAVIVVIISITGVANYLFIVGPNLDEVMLSTYGELLFLKVLLFAGMIVLATLNRFHLSPLLERSVRNGDYAVAVNALRRSMKLEFSMAVIIICLVAWLGTLSPVMEMSAA
;
A
#
# COMPACT_ATOMS: atom_id res chain seq x y z
N MET A 1 3.42 -5.04 -25.49
CA MET A 1 4.63 -4.87 -24.65
C MET A 1 4.59 -3.60 -23.80
N SER A 2 4.05 -2.48 -24.32
CA SER A 2 3.80 -1.25 -23.54
C SER A 2 2.90 -1.47 -22.33
N ASP A 3 1.84 -2.26 -22.51
CA ASP A 3 0.77 -2.36 -21.51
C ASP A 3 1.19 -3.21 -20.31
N SER A 4 1.88 -4.33 -20.57
CA SER A 4 2.50 -5.15 -19.53
C SER A 4 3.54 -4.37 -18.72
N LEU A 5 4.33 -3.50 -19.37
CA LEU A 5 5.31 -2.66 -18.69
C LEU A 5 4.61 -1.62 -17.79
N ASN A 6 3.51 -1.02 -18.27
CA ASN A 6 2.71 -0.09 -17.49
C ASN A 6 2.12 -0.78 -16.24
N ILE A 7 1.54 -1.97 -16.39
CA ILE A 7 1.00 -2.76 -15.26
C ILE A 7 2.10 -3.05 -14.23
N VAL A 8 3.29 -3.47 -14.67
CA VAL A 8 4.42 -3.77 -13.76
C VAL A 8 4.89 -2.53 -13.01
N VAL A 9 5.04 -1.38 -13.71
CA VAL A 9 5.45 -0.12 -13.06
C VAL A 9 4.37 0.38 -12.10
N ARG A 10 3.08 0.28 -12.46
CA ARG A 10 1.97 0.59 -11.54
C ARG A 10 2.04 -0.31 -10.32
N PHE A 11 2.09 -1.63 -10.50
CA PHE A 11 2.21 -2.58 -9.39
C PHE A 11 3.36 -2.22 -8.45
N ALA A 12 4.57 -2.03 -9.00
CA ALA A 12 5.75 -1.72 -8.22
C ALA A 12 5.58 -0.40 -7.45
N LEU A 13 5.02 0.63 -8.09
CA LEU A 13 4.83 1.95 -7.49
C LEU A 13 3.77 1.92 -6.37
N TYR A 14 2.64 1.25 -6.59
CA TYR A 14 1.61 1.08 -5.55
C TYR A 14 2.20 0.32 -4.36
N PHE A 15 2.85 -0.82 -4.62
CA PHE A 15 3.44 -1.64 -3.58
C PHE A 15 4.51 -0.88 -2.76
N ASP A 16 5.41 -0.17 -3.43
CA ASP A 16 6.48 0.60 -2.79
C ASP A 16 5.94 1.74 -1.91
N LEU A 17 5.02 2.57 -2.43
CA LEU A 17 4.46 3.69 -1.67
C LEU A 17 3.59 3.22 -0.50
N MET A 18 2.86 2.11 -0.67
CA MET A 18 2.13 1.45 0.41
C MET A 18 3.07 0.95 1.50
N LEU A 19 4.23 0.37 1.14
CA LEU A 19 5.25 -0.03 2.10
C LEU A 19 5.88 1.15 2.82
N LEU A 20 6.24 2.22 2.10
CA LEU A 20 6.83 3.43 2.69
C LEU A 20 5.91 4.02 3.77
N PHE A 21 4.65 4.27 3.41
CA PHE A 21 3.65 4.80 4.34
C PHE A 21 3.39 3.81 5.48
N GLY A 22 3.11 2.55 5.16
CA GLY A 22 2.69 1.54 6.10
C GLY A 22 3.76 1.18 7.13
N LEU A 23 5.03 1.07 6.72
CA LEU A 23 6.13 0.80 7.65
C LEU A 23 6.39 1.99 8.59
N ALA A 24 6.28 3.22 8.09
CA ALA A 24 6.47 4.42 8.90
C ALA A 24 5.37 4.58 9.96
N ILE A 25 4.10 4.44 9.57
CA ILE A 25 2.99 4.53 10.51
C ILE A 25 3.00 3.38 11.52
N PHE A 26 3.37 2.17 11.09
CA PHE A 26 3.60 1.02 11.99
C PHE A 26 4.61 1.37 13.09
N GLY A 27 5.75 1.96 12.72
CA GLY A 27 6.75 2.40 13.69
C GLY A 27 6.20 3.41 14.71
N LEU A 28 5.26 4.27 14.33
CA LEU A 28 4.65 5.25 15.24
C LEU A 28 3.70 4.60 16.25
N TYR A 29 2.73 3.79 15.82
CA TYR A 29 1.72 3.26 16.74
C TYR A 29 2.20 2.01 17.50
N SER A 30 3.09 1.19 16.91
CA SER A 30 3.49 -0.10 17.50
C SER A 30 4.73 -0.02 18.41
N LEU A 31 5.66 0.89 18.13
CA LEU A 31 6.95 0.95 18.83
C LEU A 31 7.01 2.16 19.77
N ARG A 32 7.73 2.02 20.89
CA ARG A 32 7.81 3.03 21.96
C ARG A 32 9.24 3.50 22.21
N GLY A 33 9.42 4.82 22.32
CA GLY A 33 10.69 5.44 22.73
C GLY A 33 11.88 4.96 21.90
N LYS A 34 12.86 4.31 22.56
CA LYS A 34 14.09 3.81 21.92
C LYS A 34 13.86 2.72 20.89
N GLU A 35 12.72 2.00 20.92
CA GLU A 35 12.40 0.97 19.92
C GLU A 35 12.23 1.56 18.50
N ARG A 36 11.91 2.86 18.40
CA ARG A 36 11.78 3.60 17.13
C ARG A 36 13.13 3.97 16.50
N ILE A 37 14.23 3.85 17.24
CA ILE A 37 15.57 4.11 16.73
C ILE A 37 15.94 2.97 15.79
N SER A 38 16.32 3.32 14.56
CA SER A 38 16.73 2.39 13.51
C SER A 38 17.79 1.41 14.02
N GLY A 39 17.58 0.13 13.73
CA GLY A 39 18.46 -0.96 14.14
C GLY A 39 18.17 -1.54 15.52
N THR A 40 17.30 -0.92 16.33
CA THR A 40 16.90 -1.47 17.64
C THR A 40 15.92 -2.64 17.50
N VAL A 41 14.91 -2.47 16.65
CA VAL A 41 13.88 -3.49 16.38
C VAL A 41 13.80 -3.78 14.88
N LEU A 42 13.67 -2.73 14.07
CA LEU A 42 13.75 -2.78 12.61
C LEU A 42 14.78 -1.75 12.11
N ASN A 43 15.39 -2.00 10.96
CA ASN A 43 16.27 -1.05 10.30
C ASN A 43 15.46 -0.02 9.50
N PHE A 44 14.75 0.86 10.20
CA PHE A 44 13.91 1.90 9.59
C PHE A 44 14.70 2.81 8.64
N GLU A 45 15.96 3.10 8.95
CA GLU A 45 16.81 3.95 8.10
C GLU A 45 16.97 3.32 6.72
N SER A 46 17.42 2.06 6.64
CA SER A 46 17.59 1.38 5.35
C SER A 46 16.25 1.13 4.65
N LEU A 47 15.23 0.67 5.38
CA LEU A 47 13.92 0.35 4.79
C LEU A 47 13.27 1.59 4.19
N LEU A 48 13.07 2.65 5.00
CA LEU A 48 12.36 3.85 4.58
C LEU A 48 13.16 4.67 3.56
N TYR A 49 14.49 4.69 3.66
CA TYR A 49 15.34 5.30 2.62
C TYR A 49 15.20 4.54 1.30
N SER A 50 15.31 3.21 1.32
CA SER A 50 15.23 2.39 0.12
C SER A 50 13.88 2.53 -0.58
N THR A 51 12.77 2.46 0.15
CA THR A 51 11.44 2.64 -0.44
C THR A 51 11.23 4.08 -0.92
N SER A 52 11.76 5.10 -0.22
CA SER A 52 11.66 6.47 -0.73
C SER A 52 12.44 6.67 -2.04
N ALA A 53 13.66 6.13 -2.13
CA ALA A 53 14.51 6.24 -3.32
C ALA A 53 13.94 5.43 -4.51
N VAL A 54 13.48 4.21 -4.25
CA VAL A 54 12.80 3.37 -5.24
C VAL A 54 11.50 4.05 -5.69
N GLY A 55 10.73 4.63 -4.77
CA GLY A 55 9.52 5.39 -5.08
C GLY A 55 9.78 6.58 -6.00
N VAL A 56 10.90 7.29 -5.84
CA VAL A 56 11.32 8.36 -6.78
C VAL A 56 11.59 7.79 -8.16
N ALA A 57 12.39 6.72 -8.25
CA ALA A 57 12.71 6.07 -9.52
C ALA A 57 11.47 5.52 -10.24
N LEU A 58 10.58 4.85 -9.51
CA LEU A 58 9.32 4.33 -10.04
C LEU A 58 8.36 5.46 -10.44
N SER A 59 8.32 6.56 -9.70
CA SER A 59 7.51 7.74 -10.05
C SER A 59 8.01 8.40 -11.34
N LEU A 60 9.33 8.48 -11.53
CA LEU A 60 9.94 8.94 -12.78
C LEU A 60 9.58 8.00 -13.93
N ALA A 61 9.77 6.69 -13.76
CA ALA A 61 9.42 5.69 -14.77
C ALA A 61 7.94 5.74 -15.16
N ALA A 62 7.03 5.88 -14.19
CA ALA A 62 5.60 6.02 -14.43
C ALA A 62 5.28 7.30 -15.24
N MET A 63 5.91 8.43 -14.92
CA MET A 63 5.74 9.68 -15.66
C MET A 63 6.27 9.57 -17.09
N LEU A 64 7.41 8.90 -17.32
CA LEU A 64 7.92 8.64 -18.67
C LEU A 64 6.93 7.81 -19.50
N LEU A 65 6.35 6.77 -18.91
CA LEU A 65 5.34 5.93 -19.57
C LEU A 65 4.06 6.71 -19.88
N LEU A 66 3.61 7.55 -18.96
CA LEU A 66 2.44 8.41 -19.16
C LEU A 66 2.68 9.44 -20.27
N ALA A 67 3.82 10.14 -20.24
CA ALA A 67 4.17 11.11 -21.26
C ALA A 67 4.27 10.47 -22.66
N LYS A 68 4.83 9.25 -22.74
CA LYS A 68 4.85 8.47 -23.97
C LYS A 68 3.42 8.15 -24.46
N ALA A 69 2.57 7.65 -23.56
CA ALA A 69 1.20 7.29 -23.91
C ALA A 69 0.38 8.50 -24.40
N MET A 70 0.52 9.66 -23.75
CA MET A 70 -0.21 10.88 -24.12
C MET A 70 0.29 11.54 -25.41
N SER A 71 1.59 11.41 -25.71
CA SER A 71 2.17 12.02 -26.93
C SER A 71 2.01 11.15 -28.18
N GLY A 72 1.66 9.87 -28.03
CA GLY A 72 1.50 8.94 -29.16
C GLY A 72 2.81 8.55 -29.84
N VAL A 73 3.97 8.93 -29.28
CA VAL A 73 5.30 8.64 -29.87
C VAL A 73 5.68 7.17 -29.72
N SER A 74 6.43 6.67 -30.70
CA SER A 74 6.75 5.25 -30.80
C SER A 74 7.88 4.84 -29.85
N GLY A 75 8.87 5.73 -29.68
CA GLY A 75 10.08 5.51 -28.88
C GLY A 75 10.28 6.52 -27.76
N PHE A 76 10.98 6.13 -26.70
CA PHE A 76 11.34 7.06 -25.60
C PHE A 76 12.30 8.17 -26.05
N MET A 77 13.08 7.94 -27.11
CA MET A 77 14.01 8.94 -27.67
C MET A 77 13.29 10.08 -28.41
N GLU A 78 12.00 9.92 -28.72
CA GLU A 78 11.16 10.93 -29.37
C GLU A 78 10.49 11.86 -28.34
N LEU A 79 10.66 11.59 -27.04
CA LEU A 79 10.16 12.45 -25.96
C LEU A 79 11.04 13.71 -25.81
N HIS A 80 10.61 14.78 -26.47
CA HIS A 80 11.24 16.10 -26.36
C HIS A 80 10.83 16.82 -25.08
N HIS A 81 11.65 17.78 -24.63
CA HIS A 81 11.42 18.57 -23.42
C HIS A 81 10.03 19.24 -23.38
N HIS A 82 9.53 19.70 -24.53
CA HIS A 82 8.21 20.31 -24.65
C HIS A 82 7.06 19.37 -24.25
N ILE A 83 7.15 18.07 -24.54
CA ILE A 83 6.13 17.08 -24.16
C ILE A 83 6.07 16.95 -22.64
N PHE A 84 7.23 16.89 -21.97
CA PHE A 84 7.28 16.88 -20.51
C PHE A 84 6.74 18.16 -19.91
N GLN A 85 7.05 19.31 -20.48
CA GLN A 85 6.52 20.58 -20.00
C GLN A 85 4.99 20.63 -20.11
N MET A 86 4.43 20.16 -21.23
CA MET A 86 2.98 20.07 -21.40
C MET A 86 2.32 19.12 -20.40
N VAL A 87 2.88 17.92 -20.19
CA VAL A 87 2.31 16.96 -19.24
C VAL A 87 2.45 17.47 -17.80
N LEU A 88 3.60 18.02 -17.42
CA LEU A 88 3.87 18.48 -16.05
C LEU A 88 3.07 19.72 -15.67
N MET A 89 2.96 20.69 -16.58
CA MET A 89 2.35 21.99 -16.30
C MET A 89 0.90 22.11 -16.80
N GLY A 90 0.51 21.26 -17.75
CA GLY A 90 -0.81 21.29 -18.38
C GLY A 90 -1.79 20.24 -17.85
N THR A 91 -1.39 19.39 -16.89
CA THR A 91 -2.27 18.34 -16.36
C THR A 91 -2.26 18.27 -14.83
N ASP A 92 -3.40 17.90 -14.25
CA ASP A 92 -3.53 17.61 -12.80
C ASP A 92 -2.59 16.47 -12.36
N VAL A 93 -2.33 15.52 -13.27
CA VAL A 93 -1.41 14.40 -13.01
C VAL A 93 0.04 14.89 -12.91
N GLY A 94 0.43 15.89 -13.71
CA GLY A 94 1.73 16.56 -13.62
C GLY A 94 1.95 17.25 -12.28
N LEU A 95 0.95 18.01 -11.81
CA LEU A 95 1.02 18.70 -10.51
C LEU A 95 1.09 17.72 -9.33
N THR A 96 0.24 16.70 -9.32
CA THR A 96 0.23 15.68 -8.26
C THR A 96 1.52 14.85 -8.26
N TRP A 97 2.13 14.63 -9.41
CA TRP A 97 3.45 14.02 -9.51
C TRP A 97 4.56 14.90 -8.91
N MET A 98 4.57 16.22 -9.16
CA MET A 98 5.53 17.12 -8.53
C MET A 98 5.41 17.11 -7.01
N VAL A 99 4.17 17.12 -6.49
CA VAL A 99 3.88 16.99 -5.06
C VAL A 99 4.42 15.65 -4.51
N ARG A 100 4.23 14.54 -5.24
CA ARG A 100 4.77 13.23 -4.86
C ARG A 100 6.29 13.24 -4.77
N ILE A 101 6.98 13.78 -5.78
CA ILE A 101 8.45 13.86 -5.78
C ILE A 101 8.94 14.72 -4.61
N GLY A 102 8.34 15.89 -4.38
CA GLY A 102 8.66 16.75 -3.24
C GLY A 102 8.49 16.04 -1.89
N ALA A 103 7.38 15.29 -1.74
CA ALA A 103 7.12 14.49 -0.55
C ALA A 103 8.16 13.38 -0.36
N LEU A 104 8.52 12.64 -1.41
CA LEU A 104 9.51 11.55 -1.33
C LEU A 104 10.92 12.07 -1.02
N VAL A 105 11.33 13.20 -1.60
CA VAL A 105 12.61 13.85 -1.28
C VAL A 105 12.63 14.31 0.18
N THR A 106 11.51 14.87 0.66
CA THR A 106 11.37 15.26 2.07
C THR A 106 11.38 14.05 3.00
N ALA A 107 10.79 12.92 2.59
CA ALA A 107 10.87 11.66 3.33
C ALA A 107 12.33 11.19 3.46
N ILE A 108 13.13 11.22 2.38
CA ILE A 108 14.56 10.88 2.41
C ILE A 108 15.31 11.73 3.45
N ILE A 109 15.07 13.04 3.45
CA ILE A 109 15.66 13.96 4.44
C ILE A 109 15.17 13.59 5.86
N GLY A 110 13.87 13.33 6.02
CA GLY A 110 13.26 12.92 7.28
C GLY A 110 13.87 11.63 7.86
N VAL A 111 14.24 10.66 7.01
CA VAL A 111 14.89 9.41 7.44
C VAL A 111 16.24 9.68 8.09
N SER A 112 17.03 10.66 7.59
CA SER A 112 18.34 11.00 8.16
C SER A 112 18.27 11.47 9.62
N LEU A 113 17.11 11.97 10.05
CA LEU A 113 16.86 12.43 11.42
C LEU A 113 16.61 11.29 12.42
N ASN A 114 16.44 10.04 11.95
CA ASN A 114 15.94 8.94 12.78
C ASN A 114 16.82 8.66 14.01
N LYS A 115 18.16 8.70 13.87
CA LYS A 115 19.08 8.41 14.99
C LYS A 115 18.96 9.43 16.13
N ARG A 116 18.70 10.70 15.80
CA ARG A 116 18.63 11.81 16.78
C ARG A 116 17.20 12.04 17.28
N PHE A 117 16.23 12.00 16.38
CA PHE A 117 14.82 12.29 16.63
C PHE A 117 13.91 11.24 15.98
N PRO A 118 13.87 10.00 16.51
CA PRO A 118 13.20 8.87 15.84
C PRO A 118 11.70 9.09 15.66
N THR A 119 11.01 9.67 16.64
CA THR A 119 9.57 9.96 16.55
C THR A 119 9.27 11.01 15.49
N LEU A 120 10.05 12.11 15.44
CA LEU A 120 9.86 13.17 14.45
C LEU A 120 10.15 12.65 13.04
N SER A 121 11.24 11.89 12.88
CA SER A 121 11.59 11.23 11.63
C SER A 121 10.45 10.36 11.09
N LEU A 122 9.88 9.49 11.94
CA LEU A 122 8.77 8.64 11.53
C LEU A 122 7.50 9.43 11.20
N TRP A 123 7.21 10.54 11.90
CA TRP A 123 6.10 11.43 11.56
C TRP A 123 6.28 12.09 10.20
N ILE A 124 7.46 12.64 9.93
CA ILE A 124 7.77 13.24 8.62
C ILE A 124 7.57 12.21 7.51
N VAL A 125 8.18 11.02 7.66
CA VAL A 125 8.08 9.97 6.64
C VAL A 125 6.64 9.47 6.49
N THR A 126 5.87 9.36 7.58
CA THR A 126 4.46 8.94 7.52
C THR A 126 3.61 9.96 6.75
N VAL A 127 3.76 11.25 7.04
CA VAL A 127 3.01 12.31 6.35
C VAL A 127 3.42 12.40 4.88
N CYS A 128 4.71 12.38 4.59
CA CYS A 128 5.22 12.38 3.22
C CYS A 128 4.80 11.13 2.44
N GLY A 129 4.87 9.95 3.05
CA GLY A 129 4.40 8.70 2.46
C GLY A 129 2.90 8.70 2.21
N ALA A 130 2.10 9.26 3.12
CA ALA A 130 0.66 9.42 2.95
C ALA A 130 0.33 10.34 1.77
N ILE A 131 1.01 11.49 1.67
CA ILE A 131 0.86 12.44 0.54
C ILE A 131 1.26 11.75 -0.78
N ALA A 132 2.41 11.08 -0.80
CA ALA A 132 2.88 10.37 -1.98
C ALA A 132 1.89 9.28 -2.42
N LEU A 133 1.35 8.50 -1.49
CA LEU A 133 0.37 7.46 -1.77
C LEU A 133 -0.97 8.04 -2.23
N ALA A 134 -1.46 9.10 -1.59
CA ALA A 134 -2.72 9.78 -1.93
C ALA A 134 -2.72 10.35 -3.35
N THR A 135 -1.59 10.85 -3.83
CA THR A 135 -1.47 11.38 -5.20
C THR A 135 -1.74 10.32 -6.28
N LEU A 136 -1.71 9.02 -5.97
CA LEU A 136 -2.07 7.97 -6.93
C LEU A 136 -3.55 8.01 -7.34
N ALA A 137 -4.43 8.57 -6.51
CA ALA A 137 -5.86 8.69 -6.80
C ALA A 137 -6.13 9.49 -8.09
N TRP A 138 -5.28 10.46 -8.42
CA TRP A 138 -5.38 11.25 -9.67
C TRP A 138 -5.02 10.48 -10.94
N THR A 139 -4.45 9.28 -10.80
CA THR A 139 -4.16 8.38 -11.93
C THR A 139 -5.18 7.23 -12.05
N GLY A 140 -6.22 7.27 -11.20
CA GLY A 140 -7.32 6.30 -11.18
C GLY A 140 -8.62 6.86 -11.77
N HIS A 141 -9.69 6.09 -11.67
CA HIS A 141 -10.99 6.43 -12.25
C HIS A 141 -11.62 7.69 -11.67
N GLY A 142 -11.33 8.05 -10.41
CA GLY A 142 -11.85 9.28 -9.81
C GLY A 142 -11.41 10.57 -10.51
N ALA A 143 -10.32 10.53 -11.30
CA ALA A 143 -9.92 11.68 -12.12
C ALA A 143 -10.85 11.94 -13.32
N MET A 144 -11.68 10.96 -13.71
CA MET A 144 -12.61 11.04 -14.82
C MET A 144 -14.00 11.54 -14.42
N ASP A 145 -14.29 11.65 -13.11
CA ASP A 145 -15.56 12.17 -12.61
C ASP A 145 -15.63 13.71 -12.66
N GLU A 146 -16.83 14.25 -12.86
CA GLU A 146 -17.09 15.70 -12.86
C GLU A 146 -17.77 16.19 -11.56
N GLY A 147 -17.65 17.49 -11.27
CA GLY A 147 -18.38 18.16 -10.20
C GLY A 147 -18.06 17.66 -8.78
N SER A 148 -19.07 17.63 -7.90
CA SER A 148 -18.92 17.25 -6.49
C SER A 148 -18.61 15.75 -6.29
N ARG A 149 -19.03 14.91 -7.24
CA ARG A 149 -18.78 13.46 -7.23
C ARG A 149 -17.28 13.14 -7.25
N ARG A 150 -16.52 13.91 -8.03
CA ARG A 150 -15.04 13.81 -8.11
C ARG A 150 -14.37 13.87 -6.75
N TYR A 151 -14.77 14.82 -5.90
CA TYR A 151 -14.17 14.99 -4.57
C TYR A 151 -14.49 13.82 -3.64
N TRP A 152 -15.72 13.32 -3.65
CA TRP A 152 -16.11 12.17 -2.84
C TRP A 152 -15.42 10.88 -3.27
N HIS A 153 -15.27 10.66 -4.58
CA HIS A 153 -14.52 9.53 -5.11
C HIS A 153 -13.05 9.61 -4.70
N PHE A 154 -12.40 10.77 -4.82
CA PHE A 154 -11.01 10.94 -4.36
C PHE A 154 -10.84 10.70 -2.86
N ILE A 155 -11.75 11.21 -2.03
CA ILE A 155 -11.71 10.96 -0.59
C ILE A 155 -11.77 9.46 -0.33
N SER A 156 -12.73 8.75 -0.94
CA SER A 156 -12.86 7.31 -0.80
C SER A 156 -11.60 6.56 -1.24
N ASP A 157 -11.05 6.89 -2.42
CA ASP A 157 -9.82 6.31 -2.95
C ASP A 157 -8.61 6.53 -2.03
N ILE A 158 -8.43 7.77 -1.54
CA ILE A 158 -7.31 8.10 -0.64
C ILE A 158 -7.43 7.31 0.66
N PHE A 159 -8.60 7.27 1.28
CA PHE A 159 -8.81 6.49 2.51
C PHE A 159 -8.63 4.99 2.28
N HIS A 160 -9.09 4.46 1.13
CA HIS A 160 -8.87 3.07 0.74
C HIS A 160 -7.38 2.75 0.62
N LEU A 161 -6.63 3.58 -0.10
CA LEU A 161 -5.20 3.39 -0.34
C LEU A 161 -4.39 3.53 0.96
N LEU A 162 -4.67 4.52 1.79
CA LEU A 162 -4.01 4.69 3.08
C LEU A 162 -4.29 3.50 4.00
N ALA A 163 -5.55 3.05 4.12
CA ALA A 163 -5.89 1.90 4.95
C ALA A 163 -5.22 0.60 4.43
N ALA A 164 -5.29 0.35 3.12
CA ALA A 164 -4.62 -0.79 2.50
C ALA A 164 -3.09 -0.73 2.67
N GLY A 165 -2.48 0.45 2.54
CA GLY A 165 -1.05 0.66 2.78
C GLY A 165 -0.66 0.42 4.24
N GLY A 166 -1.50 0.86 5.18
CA GLY A 166 -1.35 0.56 6.60
C GLY A 166 -1.37 -0.95 6.90
N TRP A 167 -2.30 -1.69 6.26
CA TRP A 167 -2.34 -3.16 6.41
C TRP A 167 -1.08 -3.81 5.83
N LEU A 168 -0.71 -3.47 4.59
CA LEU A 168 0.45 -4.04 3.93
C LEU A 168 1.75 -3.77 4.71
N GLY A 169 1.94 -2.54 5.18
CA GLY A 169 3.10 -2.18 5.98
C GLY A 169 3.16 -2.90 7.32
N ALA A 170 2.01 -3.12 7.97
CA ALA A 170 1.95 -3.94 9.18
C ALA A 170 2.34 -5.40 8.89
N LEU A 171 1.81 -6.02 7.83
CA LEU A 171 2.19 -7.37 7.41
C LEU A 171 3.68 -7.47 7.08
N ALA A 172 4.23 -6.48 6.38
CA ALA A 172 5.65 -6.41 6.07
C ALA A 172 6.50 -6.30 7.35
N ALA A 173 6.11 -5.43 8.28
CA ALA A 173 6.79 -5.28 9.55
C ALA A 173 6.74 -6.58 10.39
N PHE A 174 5.58 -7.24 10.47
CA PHE A 174 5.46 -8.54 11.13
C PHE A 174 6.32 -9.62 10.45
N ALA A 175 6.35 -9.67 9.13
CA ALA A 175 7.19 -10.61 8.39
C ALA A 175 8.69 -10.38 8.67
N LEU A 176 9.13 -9.12 8.76
CA LEU A 176 10.50 -8.77 9.13
C LEU A 176 10.83 -9.16 10.58
N LEU A 177 9.93 -8.85 11.53
CA LEU A 177 10.06 -9.24 12.93
C LEU A 177 10.15 -10.76 13.11
N LEU A 178 9.32 -11.52 12.37
CA LEU A 178 9.30 -12.98 12.39
C LEU A 178 10.49 -13.64 11.69
N ARG A 179 11.20 -12.90 10.81
CA ARG A 179 12.38 -13.37 10.07
C ARG A 179 13.68 -13.19 10.86
N LEU A 180 13.73 -12.24 11.78
CA LEU A 180 14.85 -12.10 12.71
C LEU A 180 15.01 -13.43 13.46
N LYS A 181 16.06 -14.19 13.11
CA LYS A 181 16.43 -15.50 13.70
C LYS A 181 16.67 -15.45 15.21
N SER A 182 16.53 -14.27 15.81
CA SER A 182 16.71 -13.94 17.21
C SER A 182 15.46 -14.14 18.07
N LEU A 183 14.38 -14.77 17.58
CA LEU A 183 13.32 -15.34 18.44
C LEU A 183 13.84 -16.51 19.34
N LYS A 184 15.10 -16.47 19.77
CA LYS A 184 15.68 -17.25 20.86
C LYS A 184 15.58 -16.50 22.21
N GLY A 185 15.27 -15.20 22.18
CA GLY A 185 15.12 -14.37 23.39
C GLY A 185 13.66 -14.12 23.77
N GLU A 186 13.34 -14.27 25.06
CA GLU A 186 12.03 -13.88 25.63
C GLU A 186 11.66 -12.41 25.37
N ARG A 187 12.66 -11.56 25.07
CA ARG A 187 12.46 -10.14 24.80
C ARG A 187 11.82 -9.90 23.44
N GLU A 188 12.29 -10.53 22.37
CA GLU A 188 11.66 -10.37 21.04
C GLU A 188 10.26 -10.98 21.00
N ALA A 189 10.05 -12.12 21.67
CA ALA A 189 8.73 -12.73 21.75
C ALA A 189 7.71 -11.82 22.46
N ARG A 190 8.13 -11.14 23.54
CA ARG A 190 7.28 -10.15 24.24
C ARG A 190 7.01 -8.91 23.40
N ILE A 191 8.00 -8.40 22.66
CA ILE A 191 7.80 -7.27 21.73
C ILE A 191 6.81 -7.68 20.64
N LEU A 192 6.96 -8.85 20.04
CA LEU A 192 6.07 -9.37 19.02
C LEU A 192 4.63 -9.51 19.53
N ALA A 193 4.43 -10.13 20.70
CA ALA A 193 3.10 -10.27 21.31
C ALA A 193 2.44 -8.91 21.60
N ARG A 194 3.20 -7.94 22.12
CA ARG A 194 2.71 -6.58 22.39
C ARG A 194 2.37 -5.82 21.10
N VAL A 195 3.15 -5.99 20.05
CA VAL A 195 2.93 -5.33 18.77
C VAL A 195 1.74 -5.96 18.03
N LEU A 196 1.57 -7.29 18.13
CA LEU A 196 0.37 -7.99 17.60
C LEU A 196 -0.90 -7.51 18.29
N THR A 197 -0.92 -7.47 19.62
CA THR A 197 -2.08 -6.96 20.38
C THR A 197 -2.37 -5.49 20.09
N GLY A 198 -1.32 -4.66 19.98
CA GLY A 198 -1.46 -3.26 19.57
C GLY A 198 -2.02 -3.08 18.15
N PHE A 199 -1.77 -4.04 17.25
CA PHE A 199 -2.32 -4.02 15.89
C PHE A 199 -3.78 -4.46 15.83
N GLU A 200 -4.32 -5.19 16.80
CA GLU A 200 -5.71 -5.69 16.70
C GLU A 200 -6.75 -4.59 16.53
N SER A 201 -6.59 -3.46 17.24
CA SER A 201 -7.48 -2.30 17.12
C SER A 201 -7.27 -1.57 15.80
N ALA A 202 -6.01 -1.32 15.43
CA ALA A 202 -5.66 -0.68 14.17
C ALA A 202 -6.13 -1.48 12.95
N GLY A 203 -5.95 -2.81 12.98
CA GLY A 203 -6.39 -3.75 11.96
C GLY A 203 -7.90 -3.77 11.80
N ALA A 204 -8.67 -3.74 12.90
CA ALA A 204 -10.13 -3.65 12.83
C ALA A 204 -10.60 -2.35 12.15
N VAL A 205 -9.99 -1.21 12.51
CA VAL A 205 -10.29 0.08 11.87
C VAL A 205 -9.93 0.06 10.39
N ILE A 206 -8.77 -0.49 10.02
CA ILE A 206 -8.32 -0.66 8.64
C ILE A 206 -9.32 -1.50 7.84
N VAL A 207 -9.77 -2.65 8.36
CA VAL A 207 -10.75 -3.53 7.69
C VAL A 207 -12.06 -2.78 7.43
N VAL A 208 -12.56 -2.03 8.42
CA VAL A 208 -13.79 -1.24 8.28
C VAL A 208 -13.62 -0.17 7.20
N ILE A 209 -12.53 0.60 7.23
CA ILE A 209 -12.27 1.64 6.23
C ILE A 209 -12.20 1.03 4.82
N ILE A 210 -11.41 -0.04 4.63
CA ILE A 210 -11.28 -0.70 3.31
C ILE A 210 -12.61 -1.25 2.82
N SER A 211 -13.43 -1.81 3.70
CA SER A 211 -14.74 -2.37 3.33
C SER A 211 -15.69 -1.27 2.87
N ILE A 212 -15.83 -0.19 3.65
CA ILE A 212 -16.73 0.93 3.33
C ILE A 212 -16.27 1.63 2.05
N THR A 213 -14.98 2.00 1.98
CA THR A 213 -14.42 2.69 0.81
C THR A 213 -14.37 1.79 -0.42
N GLY A 214 -14.19 0.48 -0.26
CA GLY A 214 -14.23 -0.48 -1.37
C GLY A 214 -15.61 -0.56 -2.02
N VAL A 215 -16.68 -0.62 -1.21
CA VAL A 215 -18.06 -0.55 -1.70
C VAL A 215 -18.34 0.80 -2.35
N ALA A 216 -17.92 1.91 -1.73
CA ALA A 216 -18.11 3.24 -2.29
C ALA A 216 -17.40 3.39 -3.65
N ASN A 217 -16.15 2.92 -3.75
CA ASN A 217 -15.38 2.94 -5.01
C ASN A 217 -16.04 2.10 -6.10
N TYR A 218 -16.55 0.91 -5.75
CA TYR A 218 -17.33 0.11 -6.69
C TYR A 218 -18.54 0.90 -7.23
N LEU A 219 -19.33 1.50 -6.34
CA LEU A 219 -20.51 2.28 -6.72
C LEU A 219 -20.15 3.54 -7.54
N PHE A 220 -19.01 4.18 -7.26
CA PHE A 220 -18.56 5.31 -8.04
C PHE A 220 -18.08 4.92 -9.44
N ILE A 221 -17.40 3.78 -9.59
CA ILE A 221 -16.82 3.35 -10.87
C ILE A 221 -17.85 2.63 -11.75
N VAL A 222 -18.61 1.70 -11.17
CA VAL A 222 -19.50 0.78 -11.89
C VAL A 222 -20.97 1.18 -11.74
N GLY A 223 -21.37 1.70 -10.57
CA GLY A 223 -22.77 1.90 -10.24
C GLY A 223 -23.44 0.63 -9.68
N PRO A 224 -24.78 0.61 -9.54
CA PRO A 224 -25.50 -0.46 -8.86
C PRO A 224 -25.66 -1.76 -9.65
N ASN A 225 -25.27 -1.78 -10.93
CA ASN A 225 -25.48 -2.92 -11.83
C ASN A 225 -24.45 -4.03 -11.56
N LEU A 226 -24.90 -5.22 -11.18
CA LEU A 226 -24.03 -6.38 -10.92
C LEU A 226 -23.92 -7.31 -12.13
N ASP A 227 -25.01 -7.47 -12.88
CA ASP A 227 -25.14 -8.50 -13.91
C ASP A 227 -24.24 -8.24 -15.13
N GLU A 228 -24.17 -6.99 -15.59
CA GLU A 228 -23.35 -6.60 -16.75
C GLU A 228 -21.86 -6.64 -16.45
N VAL A 229 -21.45 -6.42 -15.20
CA VAL A 229 -20.04 -6.41 -14.81
C VAL A 229 -19.48 -7.82 -14.67
N MET A 230 -20.27 -8.76 -14.18
CA MET A 230 -19.84 -10.16 -13.98
C MET A 230 -19.39 -10.85 -15.27
N LEU A 231 -19.82 -10.36 -16.45
CA LEU A 231 -19.46 -10.90 -17.76
C LEU A 231 -18.19 -10.26 -18.37
N SER A 232 -17.64 -9.23 -17.73
CA SER A 232 -16.47 -8.49 -18.21
C SER A 232 -15.17 -8.96 -17.56
N THR A 233 -14.03 -8.72 -18.24
CA THR A 233 -12.70 -8.96 -17.67
C THR A 233 -12.50 -8.14 -16.39
N TYR A 234 -13.02 -6.91 -16.37
CA TYR A 234 -13.04 -6.07 -15.18
C TYR A 234 -13.74 -6.75 -13.98
N GLY A 235 -14.91 -7.35 -14.21
CA GLY A 235 -15.70 -8.02 -13.17
C GLY A 235 -15.03 -9.26 -12.61
N GLU A 236 -14.41 -10.09 -13.45
CA GLU A 236 -13.68 -11.28 -13.00
C GLU A 236 -12.51 -10.91 -12.07
N LEU A 237 -11.70 -9.92 -12.46
CA LEU A 237 -10.57 -9.43 -11.66
C LEU A 237 -11.06 -8.80 -10.35
N LEU A 238 -12.15 -8.04 -10.40
CA LEU A 238 -12.77 -7.45 -9.21
C LEU A 238 -13.31 -8.53 -8.26
N PHE A 239 -13.99 -9.55 -8.78
CA PHE A 239 -14.51 -10.66 -7.99
C PHE A 239 -13.38 -11.40 -7.28
N LEU A 240 -12.30 -11.71 -8.00
CA LEU A 240 -11.12 -12.34 -7.41
C LEU A 240 -10.49 -11.46 -6.32
N LYS A 241 -10.41 -10.14 -6.53
CA LYS A 241 -9.94 -9.18 -5.50
C LYS A 241 -10.81 -9.25 -4.24
N VAL A 242 -12.13 -9.26 -4.38
CA VAL A 242 -13.07 -9.34 -3.25
C VAL A 242 -12.96 -10.69 -2.54
N LEU A 243 -12.83 -11.80 -3.28
CA LEU A 243 -12.64 -13.13 -2.71
C LEU A 243 -11.36 -13.23 -1.89
N LEU A 244 -10.24 -12.70 -2.41
CA LEU A 244 -8.97 -12.64 -1.69
C LEU A 244 -9.08 -11.77 -0.44
N PHE A 245 -9.77 -10.63 -0.53
CA PHE A 245 -10.00 -9.75 0.62
C PHE A 245 -10.84 -10.43 1.71
N ALA A 246 -11.90 -11.15 1.34
CA ALA A 246 -12.69 -11.95 2.28
C ALA A 246 -11.83 -13.03 2.95
N GLY A 247 -10.97 -13.72 2.18
CA GLY A 247 -9.98 -14.66 2.71
C GLY A 247 -9.04 -14.01 3.72
N MET A 248 -8.55 -12.80 3.44
CA MET A 248 -7.73 -12.04 4.37
C MET A 248 -8.48 -11.67 5.66
N ILE A 249 -9.77 -11.32 5.60
CA ILE A 249 -10.59 -11.07 6.80
C ILE A 249 -10.70 -12.34 7.65
N VAL A 250 -10.92 -13.49 7.03
CA VAL A 250 -10.97 -14.78 7.75
C VAL A 250 -9.64 -15.07 8.43
N LEU A 251 -8.52 -14.92 7.71
CA LEU A 251 -7.18 -15.12 8.28
C LEU A 251 -6.88 -14.12 9.41
N ALA A 252 -7.22 -12.85 9.24
CA ALA A 252 -7.04 -11.82 10.27
C ALA A 252 -7.88 -12.14 11.52
N THR A 253 -9.09 -12.64 11.34
CA THR A 253 -9.99 -13.09 12.42
C THR A 253 -9.40 -14.30 13.15
N LEU A 254 -8.88 -15.29 12.41
CA LEU A 254 -8.19 -16.45 12.98
C LEU A 254 -6.92 -16.02 13.74
N ASN A 255 -6.16 -15.07 13.21
CA ASN A 255 -4.99 -14.52 13.86
C ASN A 255 -5.36 -13.84 15.17
N ARG A 256 -6.41 -13.02 15.18
CA ARG A 256 -6.88 -12.30 16.36
C ARG A 256 -7.43 -13.22 17.45
N PHE A 257 -8.33 -14.14 17.10
CA PHE A 257 -9.05 -14.91 18.11
C PHE A 257 -8.39 -16.24 18.49
N HIS A 258 -7.50 -16.77 17.65
CA HIS A 258 -6.85 -18.06 17.91
C HIS A 258 -5.33 -17.91 18.04
N LEU A 259 -4.63 -17.39 17.01
CA LEU A 259 -3.16 -17.45 17.01
C LEU A 259 -2.50 -16.46 17.99
N SER A 260 -3.03 -15.24 18.15
CA SER A 260 -2.52 -14.26 19.11
C SER A 260 -2.67 -14.76 20.56
N PRO A 261 -3.85 -15.21 21.04
CA PRO A 261 -3.99 -15.80 22.37
C PRO A 261 -3.14 -17.06 22.59
N LEU A 262 -2.98 -17.90 21.56
CA LEU A 262 -2.10 -19.06 21.62
C LEU A 262 -0.64 -18.64 21.82
N LEU A 263 -0.17 -17.63 21.09
CA LEU A 263 1.18 -17.10 21.25
C LEU A 263 1.41 -16.55 22.66
N GLU A 264 0.47 -15.78 23.21
CA GLU A 264 0.58 -15.26 24.59
C GLU A 264 0.70 -16.37 25.64
N ARG A 265 -0.15 -17.41 25.52
CA ARG A 265 -0.10 -18.58 26.42
C ARG A 265 1.21 -19.35 26.27
N SER A 266 1.66 -19.56 25.04
CA SER A 266 2.91 -20.23 24.71
C SER A 266 4.15 -19.49 25.22
N VAL A 267 4.17 -18.15 25.12
CA VAL A 267 5.25 -17.32 25.67
C VAL A 267 5.33 -17.45 27.18
N ARG A 268 4.19 -17.54 27.89
CA ARG A 268 4.15 -17.76 29.34
C ARG A 268 4.63 -19.15 29.76
N ASN A 269 4.43 -20.16 28.91
CA ASN A 269 4.74 -21.56 29.21
C ASN A 269 6.14 -22.01 28.71
N GLY A 270 6.89 -21.13 28.04
CA GLY A 270 8.24 -21.42 27.54
C GLY A 270 8.32 -22.23 26.22
N ASP A 271 7.18 -22.69 25.68
CA ASP A 271 7.11 -23.41 24.40
C ASP A 271 6.35 -22.60 23.34
N TYR A 272 7.09 -21.75 22.62
CA TYR A 272 6.56 -20.78 21.65
C TYR A 272 6.86 -21.13 20.18
N ALA A 273 7.59 -22.21 19.90
CA ALA A 273 7.99 -22.54 18.53
C ALA A 273 6.80 -22.85 17.61
N VAL A 274 5.82 -23.60 18.12
CA VAL A 274 4.62 -23.99 17.36
C VAL A 274 3.74 -22.78 17.05
N ALA A 275 3.44 -21.95 18.06
CA ALA A 275 2.60 -20.77 17.91
C ALA A 275 3.24 -19.74 16.95
N VAL A 276 4.55 -19.49 17.06
CA VAL A 276 5.29 -18.62 16.15
C VAL A 276 5.26 -19.15 14.71
N ASN A 277 5.41 -20.47 14.51
CA ASN A 277 5.39 -21.04 13.17
C ASN A 277 4.00 -20.98 12.52
N ALA A 278 2.94 -21.21 13.30
CA ALA A 278 1.56 -21.04 12.83
C ALA A 278 1.30 -19.58 12.41
N LEU A 279 1.68 -18.63 13.27
CA LEU A 279 1.57 -17.20 12.95
C LEU A 279 2.37 -16.82 11.70
N ARG A 280 3.60 -17.34 11.56
CA ARG A 280 4.43 -17.10 10.37
C ARG A 280 3.78 -17.62 9.09
N ARG A 281 3.13 -18.78 9.12
CA ARG A 281 2.41 -19.32 7.95
C ARG A 281 1.21 -18.45 7.59
N SER A 282 0.41 -18.07 8.58
CA SER A 282 -0.74 -17.19 8.38
C SER A 282 -0.33 -15.83 7.80
N MET A 283 0.68 -15.18 8.40
CA MET A 283 1.22 -13.90 7.92
C MET A 283 1.78 -13.97 6.50
N LYS A 284 2.42 -15.09 6.13
CA LYS A 284 2.89 -15.30 4.74
C LYS A 284 1.71 -15.40 3.77
N LEU A 285 0.66 -16.12 4.13
CA LEU A 285 -0.54 -16.25 3.29
C LEU A 285 -1.24 -14.89 3.13
N GLU A 286 -1.46 -14.15 4.21
CA GLU A 286 -2.04 -12.81 4.15
C GLU A 286 -1.20 -11.85 3.30
N PHE A 287 0.12 -11.85 3.47
CA PHE A 287 1.01 -11.02 2.67
C PHE A 287 0.98 -11.39 1.19
N SER A 288 0.97 -12.70 0.87
CA SER A 288 0.83 -13.17 -0.52
C SER A 288 -0.51 -12.74 -1.13
N MET A 289 -1.62 -12.85 -0.40
CA MET A 289 -2.93 -12.38 -0.86
C MET A 289 -2.92 -10.86 -1.10
N ALA A 290 -2.31 -10.08 -0.20
CA ALA A 290 -2.18 -8.64 -0.36
C ALA A 290 -1.37 -8.26 -1.61
N VAL A 291 -0.24 -8.96 -1.87
CA VAL A 291 0.56 -8.76 -3.09
C VAL A 291 -0.27 -9.08 -4.34
N ILE A 292 -1.02 -10.18 -4.35
CA ILE A 292 -1.89 -10.54 -5.48
C ILE A 292 -2.98 -9.48 -5.68
N ILE A 293 -3.61 -9.00 -4.61
CA ILE A 293 -4.60 -7.91 -4.69
C ILE A 293 -3.99 -6.66 -5.34
N ILE A 294 -2.75 -6.29 -5.00
CA ILE A 294 -2.10 -5.12 -5.60
C ILE A 294 -1.80 -5.36 -7.09
N CYS A 295 -1.39 -6.57 -7.48
CA CYS A 295 -1.27 -6.95 -8.90
C CYS A 295 -2.61 -6.79 -9.63
N LEU A 296 -3.70 -7.28 -9.05
CA LEU A 296 -5.04 -7.17 -9.62
C LEU A 296 -5.47 -5.70 -9.75
N VAL A 297 -5.19 -4.87 -8.73
CA VAL A 297 -5.49 -3.42 -8.76
C VAL A 297 -4.66 -2.70 -9.83
N ALA A 298 -3.38 -3.05 -10.00
CA ALA A 298 -2.54 -2.48 -11.03
C ALA A 298 -3.06 -2.79 -12.44
N TRP A 299 -3.61 -4.00 -12.64
CA TRP A 299 -4.24 -4.41 -13.90
C TRP A 299 -5.62 -3.76 -14.08
N LEU A 300 -6.49 -3.80 -13.07
CA LEU A 300 -7.80 -3.13 -13.10
C LEU A 300 -7.67 -1.65 -13.49
N GLY A 301 -6.64 -0.96 -12.98
CA GLY A 301 -6.39 0.44 -13.29
C GLY A 301 -5.98 0.73 -14.74
N THR A 302 -5.76 -0.29 -15.58
CA THR A 302 -5.56 -0.13 -17.03
C THR A 302 -6.82 -0.42 -17.84
N LEU A 303 -7.84 -1.01 -17.25
CA LEU A 303 -9.11 -1.31 -17.89
C LEU A 303 -10.08 -0.12 -17.71
N SER A 304 -11.07 0.01 -18.59
CA SER A 304 -12.16 0.99 -18.43
C SER A 304 -13.49 0.26 -18.53
N PRO A 305 -14.23 0.07 -17.42
CA PRO A 305 -15.45 -0.74 -17.41
C PRO A 305 -16.52 -0.18 -18.36
N VAL A 306 -16.63 1.14 -18.50
CA VAL A 306 -17.58 1.80 -19.42
C VAL A 306 -17.32 1.47 -20.89
N MET A 307 -16.04 1.28 -21.28
CA MET A 307 -15.68 0.92 -22.66
C MET A 307 -15.89 -0.57 -22.94
N GLU A 308 -15.69 -1.45 -21.95
CA GLU A 308 -15.96 -2.89 -22.10
C GLU A 308 -17.47 -3.17 -22.14
N MET A 309 -18.25 -2.52 -21.27
CA MET A 309 -19.71 -2.70 -21.22
C MET A 309 -20.45 -2.12 -22.42
N SER A 310 -19.85 -1.18 -23.17
CA SER A 310 -20.44 -0.63 -24.40
C SER A 310 -20.05 -1.41 -25.66
N ALA A 311 -19.10 -2.34 -25.56
CA ALA A 311 -18.63 -3.18 -26.66
C ALA A 311 -19.20 -4.61 -26.63
N ALA A 312 -19.91 -4.98 -25.56
CA ALA A 312 -20.63 -6.24 -25.36
C ALA A 312 -22.13 -6.09 -25.66
#